data_AF-A0A4Y2LLK1-F1
#
_entry.id   AF-A0A4Y2LLK1-F1
#
_cell.length_a   1.000
_cell.length_b   1.000
_cell.length_c   1.000
_cell.angle_alpha   90.00
_cell.angle_beta   90.00
_cell.angle_gamma   90.00
#
_symmetry.space_group_name_H-M   'P 1'
#
loop_
_entity.id
_entity.type
_entity.pdbx_description
1 polymer ?
#
loop_
_entity_poly.entity_id
_entity_poly.type
_entity_poly.pdbx_seq_one_letter_code
_entity_poly.pdbx_strand_id
1 'polypeptide(L)'
;MQVVYDKLGITKHQTLAFNPRGNDIVQRLNKTLIDSLSHLVSVKQEHWCEYLPLALMAHRNAFHTALKESPIFLVFGRDPVMPYHFIYSDKFRSYSDEPSYAQEWICKL
;
A
#
# COMPACT_ATOMS: atom_id res chain seq x y z
N MET A 1 -18.48 17.93 -15.41
CA MET A 1 -17.53 17.87 -14.28
C MET A 1 -17.41 19.20 -13.52
N GLN A 2 -17.29 20.36 -14.19
CA GLN A 2 -17.23 21.67 -13.50
C GLN A 2 -18.41 21.92 -12.55
N VAL A 3 -19.63 21.58 -12.98
CA VAL A 3 -20.85 21.67 -12.16
C VAL A 3 -20.75 20.95 -10.79
N VAL A 4 -19.98 19.86 -10.69
CA VAL A 4 -19.81 19.13 -9.42
C VAL A 4 -18.85 19.89 -8.50
N TYR A 5 -17.78 20.44 -9.05
CA TYR A 5 -16.80 21.23 -8.29
C TYR A 5 -17.42 22.53 -7.76
N ASP A 6 -18.24 23.20 -8.58
CA ASP A 6 -18.91 24.44 -8.20
C ASP A 6 -19.91 24.21 -7.07
N LYS A 7 -20.64 23.09 -7.08
CA LYS A 7 -21.57 22.72 -6.00
C LYS A 7 -20.87 22.39 -4.69
N LEU A 8 -19.66 21.84 -4.75
CA LEU A 8 -18.87 21.46 -3.57
C LEU A 8 -17.92 22.58 -3.11
N GLY A 9 -17.85 23.71 -3.83
CA GLY A 9 -16.92 24.80 -3.54
C GLY A 9 -15.44 24.41 -3.71
N ILE A 10 -15.14 23.46 -4.60
CA ILE A 10 -13.77 22.93 -4.79
C ILE A 10 -13.11 23.61 -5.99
N THR A 11 -11.93 24.18 -5.77
CA THR A 11 -11.10 24.71 -6.86
C THR A 11 -10.36 23.57 -7.57
N LYS A 12 -10.63 23.37 -8.86
CA LYS A 12 -9.93 22.36 -9.66
C LYS A 12 -8.57 22.88 -10.09
N HIS A 13 -7.50 22.22 -9.66
CA HIS A 13 -6.15 22.42 -10.19
C HIS A 13 -5.85 21.38 -11.28
N GLN A 14 -5.44 21.83 -12.47
CA GLN A 14 -5.00 20.95 -13.56
C GLN A 14 -3.50 21.01 -13.71
N THR A 15 -2.86 19.84 -13.69
CA THR A 15 -1.45 19.72 -14.03
C THR A 15 -1.28 19.72 -15.55
N LEU A 16 -0.15 20.24 -16.04
CA LEU A 16 0.19 20.16 -17.46
C LEU A 16 0.24 18.69 -17.93
N ALA A 17 -0.18 18.46 -19.17
CA ALA A 17 -0.03 17.17 -19.83
C ALA A 17 1.46 16.77 -19.86
N PHE A 18 1.74 15.48 -19.65
CA PHE A 18 3.10 14.91 -19.63
C PHE A 18 4.10 15.56 -18.65
N ASN A 19 3.61 16.27 -17.62
CA ASN A 19 4.47 16.82 -16.58
C ASN A 19 4.29 16.08 -15.24
N PRO A 20 5.02 14.97 -15.01
CA PRO A 20 4.87 14.20 -13.78
C PRO A 20 5.30 14.96 -12.52
N ARG A 21 6.18 15.96 -12.65
CA ARG A 21 6.66 16.79 -11.53
C ARG A 21 5.53 17.58 -10.86
N GLY A 22 4.48 17.92 -11.61
CA GLY A 22 3.34 18.67 -11.08
C GLY A 22 2.47 17.88 -10.09
N ASN A 23 2.61 16.54 -10.03
CA ASN A 23 1.82 15.67 -9.16
C ASN A 23 2.66 14.58 -8.48
N ASP A 24 3.88 14.92 -8.12
CA ASP A 24 4.91 13.98 -7.71
C ASP A 24 4.57 13.22 -6.40
N ILE A 25 3.89 13.88 -5.45
CA ILE A 25 3.46 13.24 -4.19
C ILE A 25 2.44 12.13 -4.46
N VAL A 26 1.43 12.40 -5.29
CA VAL A 26 0.40 11.40 -5.64
C VAL A 26 1.02 10.27 -6.46
N GLN A 27 1.96 10.57 -7.35
CA GLN A 27 2.65 9.56 -8.14
C GLN A 27 3.49 8.61 -7.28
N ARG A 28 4.22 9.14 -6.30
CA ARG A 28 4.94 8.31 -5.31
C ARG A 28 3.99 7.40 -4.55
N LEU A 29 2.88 7.96 -4.03
CA LEU A 29 1.88 7.18 -3.32
C LEU A 29 1.29 6.06 -4.20
N ASN A 30 0.93 6.39 -5.45
CA ASN A 30 0.40 5.40 -6.39
C ASN A 30 1.43 4.29 -6.65
N LYS A 31 2.71 4.64 -6.83
CA LYS A 31 3.78 3.64 -6.97
C LYS A 31 3.85 2.73 -5.75
N THR A 32 3.92 3.28 -4.54
CA THR A 32 3.96 2.49 -3.30
C THR A 32 2.75 1.58 -3.14
N LEU A 33 1.55 2.04 -3.53
CA LEU A 33 0.34 1.22 -3.48
C LEU A 33 0.37 0.09 -4.50
N ILE A 34 0.82 0.36 -5.73
CA ILE A 34 0.95 -0.68 -6.76
C ILE A 34 1.99 -1.72 -6.32
N ASP A 35 3.13 -1.30 -5.79
CA ASP A 35 4.17 -2.19 -5.27
C ASP A 35 3.60 -3.06 -4.12
N SER A 36 2.89 -2.44 -3.17
CA SER A 36 2.25 -3.18 -2.05
C SER A 36 1.21 -4.19 -2.54
N LEU A 37 0.38 -3.80 -3.52
CA LEU A 37 -0.63 -4.69 -4.11
C LEU A 37 0.01 -5.83 -4.90
N SER A 38 1.12 -5.59 -5.59
CA SER A 38 1.84 -6.63 -6.34
C SER A 38 2.28 -7.80 -5.45
N HIS A 39 2.52 -7.54 -4.16
CA HIS A 39 2.85 -8.58 -3.18
C HIS A 39 1.63 -9.28 -2.58
N LEU A 40 0.47 -8.63 -2.56
CA LEU A 40 -0.76 -9.17 -1.96
C LEU A 40 -1.61 -9.96 -2.96
N VAL A 41 -1.53 -9.61 -4.24
CA VAL A 41 -2.42 -10.15 -5.26
C VAL A 41 -1.78 -11.37 -5.94
N SER A 42 -2.59 -12.40 -6.21
CA SER A 42 -2.19 -13.57 -6.99
C SER A 42 -1.70 -13.19 -8.40
N VAL A 43 -0.91 -14.07 -9.02
CA VAL A 43 -0.31 -13.89 -10.36
C VAL A 43 -1.32 -13.42 -11.42
N LYS A 44 -2.61 -13.82 -11.29
CA LYS A 44 -3.68 -13.45 -12.22
C LYS A 44 -4.27 -12.04 -12.02
N GLN A 45 -3.93 -11.37 -10.92
CA GLN A 45 -4.36 -10.00 -10.62
C GLN A 45 -5.89 -9.74 -10.53
N GLU A 46 -6.73 -10.78 -10.44
CA GLU A 46 -8.19 -10.62 -10.50
C GLU A 46 -8.81 -10.01 -9.24
N HIS A 47 -8.17 -10.18 -8.07
CA HIS A 47 -8.72 -9.83 -6.76
C HIS A 47 -8.16 -8.54 -6.15
N TRP A 48 -7.48 -7.70 -6.94
CA TRP A 48 -6.76 -6.53 -6.40
C TRP A 48 -7.66 -5.55 -5.63
N CYS A 49 -8.93 -5.40 -6.04
CA CYS A 49 -9.92 -4.56 -5.36
C CYS A 49 -10.17 -4.99 -3.91
N GLU A 50 -10.13 -6.30 -3.64
CA GLU A 50 -10.38 -6.87 -2.31
C GLU A 50 -9.23 -6.58 -1.34
N TYR A 51 -8.00 -6.53 -1.87
CA TYR A 51 -6.79 -6.25 -1.09
C TYR A 51 -6.46 -4.75 -0.98
N LEU A 52 -7.15 -3.88 -1.74
CA LEU A 52 -6.91 -2.44 -1.72
C LEU A 52 -7.09 -1.81 -0.33
N PRO A 53 -8.15 -2.12 0.45
CA PRO A 53 -8.28 -1.60 1.81
C PRO A 53 -7.12 -2.03 2.72
N LEU A 54 -6.61 -3.25 2.54
CA LEU A 54 -5.49 -3.78 3.31
C LEU A 54 -4.18 -3.05 2.97
N ALA A 55 -3.90 -2.84 1.69
CA ALA A 55 -2.74 -2.07 1.23
C ALA A 55 -2.77 -0.62 1.72
N LEU A 56 -3.95 0.03 1.68
CA LEU A 56 -4.13 1.38 2.21
C LEU A 56 -3.95 1.44 3.73
N MET A 57 -4.45 0.44 4.47
CA MET A 57 -4.25 0.34 5.91
C MET A 57 -2.77 0.23 6.27
N ALA A 58 -2.04 -0.65 5.58
CA ALA A 58 -0.60 -0.80 5.75
C ALA A 58 0.16 0.51 5.46
N HIS A 59 -0.17 1.17 4.34
CA HIS A 59 0.48 2.44 3.97
C HIS A 59 0.24 3.56 5.00
N ARG A 60 -0.98 3.65 5.56
CA ARG A 60 -1.36 4.67 6.55
C ARG A 60 -0.74 4.44 7.93
N ASN A 61 -0.52 3.18 8.31
CA ASN A 61 0.08 2.82 9.60
C ASN A 61 1.62 2.75 9.54
N ALA A 62 2.20 2.57 8.35
CA ALA A 62 3.64 2.55 8.19
C ALA A 62 4.27 3.89 8.61
N PHE A 63 5.44 3.82 9.24
CA PHE A 63 6.25 4.99 9.54
C PHE A 63 6.84 5.57 8.25
N HIS A 64 6.63 6.86 7.99
CA HIS A 64 7.17 7.53 6.81
C HIS A 64 8.36 8.39 7.20
N THR A 65 9.54 8.07 6.68
CA THR A 65 10.79 8.78 7.01
C THR A 65 10.75 10.28 6.68
N ALA A 66 10.06 10.66 5.59
CA ALA A 66 9.88 12.06 5.21
C ALA A 66 9.00 12.85 6.20
N LEU A 67 8.00 12.19 6.80
CA LEU A 67 7.09 12.78 7.78
C LEU A 67 7.61 12.65 9.21
N LYS A 68 8.57 11.73 9.43
CA LYS A 68 9.03 11.26 10.74
C LYS A 68 7.90 10.72 11.63
N GLU A 69 6.77 10.36 11.03
CA GLU A 69 5.57 9.87 11.71
C GLU A 69 4.72 9.01 10.77
N SER A 70 3.70 8.34 11.33
CA SER A 70 2.70 7.62 10.52
C SER A 70 1.62 8.58 9.98
N PRO A 71 1.17 8.44 8.72
CA PRO A 71 0.13 9.30 8.16
C PRO A 71 -1.17 9.33 8.98
N ILE A 72 -1.54 8.20 9.58
CA ILE A 72 -2.75 8.09 10.39
C ILE A 72 -2.67 8.88 11.69
N PHE A 73 -1.50 8.89 12.34
CA PHE A 73 -1.26 9.68 13.53
C PHE A 73 -1.35 11.18 13.23
N LEU A 74 -0.82 11.63 12.09
CA LEU A 74 -0.91 13.03 11.67
C LEU A 74 -2.34 13.50 11.39
N VAL A 75 -3.21 12.62 10.89
CA VAL A 75 -4.60 12.97 10.57
C VAL A 75 -5.51 12.92 11.79
N PHE A 76 -5.34 11.92 12.67
CA PHE A 76 -6.28 11.67 13.77
C PHE A 76 -5.70 11.92 15.17
N GLY A 77 -4.40 12.19 15.30
CA GLY A 77 -3.71 12.41 16.58
C GLY A 77 -3.66 11.17 17.48
N ARG A 78 -3.87 9.97 16.92
CA ARG A 78 -3.88 8.71 17.67
C ARG A 78 -3.38 7.57 16.80
N ASP A 79 -2.79 6.57 17.45
CA ASP A 79 -2.39 5.34 16.79
C ASP A 79 -3.60 4.50 16.37
N PRO A 80 -3.52 3.78 15.24
CA PRO A 80 -4.61 2.94 14.79
C PRO A 80 -4.73 1.68 15.64
N VAL A 81 -5.97 1.31 15.96
CA VAL A 81 -6.25 -0.01 16.51
C VAL A 81 -6.24 -1.01 15.37
N MET A 82 -5.15 -1.77 15.26
CA MET A 82 -5.03 -2.83 14.27
C MET A 82 -5.90 -4.04 14.68
N PRO A 83 -6.63 -4.68 13.75
CA PRO A 83 -7.42 -5.85 14.07
C PRO A 83 -6.53 -6.98 14.60
N TYR A 84 -6.92 -7.59 15.72
CA TYR A 84 -6.16 -8.66 16.39
C TYR A 84 -5.75 -9.78 15.41
N HIS A 85 -6.66 -10.17 14.52
CA HIS A 85 -6.41 -11.19 13.51
C HIS A 85 -5.17 -10.88 12.65
N PHE A 86 -4.88 -9.61 12.31
CA PHE A 86 -3.71 -9.29 11.49
C PHE A 86 -2.40 -9.23 12.28
N ILE A 87 -2.47 -8.93 13.58
CA ILE A 87 -1.29 -8.83 14.45
C ILE A 87 -0.82 -10.24 14.86
N TYR A 88 -1.77 -11.12 15.13
CA TYR A 88 -1.53 -12.45 15.69
C TYR A 88 -1.86 -13.59 14.72
N SER A 89 -2.16 -13.32 13.45
CA SER A 89 -2.27 -14.39 12.46
C SER A 89 -0.93 -15.10 12.33
N ASP A 90 -0.96 -16.42 12.41
CA ASP A 90 0.19 -17.23 12.01
C ASP A 90 0.59 -16.86 10.57
N LYS A 91 1.90 -16.72 10.35
CA LYS A 91 2.43 -16.51 8.99
C LYS A 91 1.94 -17.66 8.12
N PHE A 92 1.20 -17.37 7.07
CA PHE A 92 0.78 -18.38 6.10
C PHE A 92 2.05 -19.00 5.50
N ARG A 93 2.39 -20.23 5.91
CA ARG A 93 3.50 -20.98 5.32
C ARG A 93 2.98 -21.59 4.03
N SER A 94 3.30 -20.99 2.90
CA SER A 94 3.09 -21.65 1.61
C SER A 94 4.21 -22.67 1.40
N TYR A 95 3.91 -23.83 0.80
CA TYR A 95 4.92 -24.83 0.41
C TYR A 95 6.00 -24.27 -0.53
N SER A 96 5.76 -23.13 -1.17
CA SER A 96 6.74 -22.38 -1.97
C SER A 96 7.83 -21.68 -1.15
N ASP A 97 7.60 -21.49 0.15
CA ASP A 97 8.44 -20.67 1.03
C ASP A 97 9.38 -21.51 1.90
N GLU A 98 9.22 -22.85 1.89
CA GLU A 98 10.23 -23.77 2.40
C GLU A 98 11.38 -23.86 1.38
N PRO A 99 12.65 -23.81 1.80
CA PRO A 99 13.75 -24.11 0.90
C PRO A 99 13.47 -25.49 0.32
N SER A 100 13.41 -25.57 -1.02
CA SER A 100 13.25 -26.84 -1.72
C SER A 100 14.22 -27.84 -1.09
N TYR A 101 13.76 -29.07 -0.83
CA TYR A 101 14.60 -30.15 -0.30
C TYR A 101 15.98 -30.23 -1.00
N ALA A 102 16.06 -29.85 -2.29
CA ALA A 102 17.30 -29.73 -3.04
C ALA A 102 18.30 -28.67 -2.50
N GLN A 103 17.83 -27.53 -1.99
CA GLN A 103 18.68 -26.46 -1.44
C GLN A 103 19.24 -26.82 -0.06
N GLU A 104 18.48 -27.54 0.77
CA GLU A 104 18.96 -28.02 2.08
C GLU A 104 20.14 -28.99 1.95
N TRP A 105 20.20 -29.77 0.86
CA TRP A 105 21.30 -30.71 0.61
C TRP A 105 22.57 -30.02 0.11
N ILE A 106 22.45 -28.88 -0.57
CA ILE A 106 23.61 -28.12 -1.06
C ILE A 106 24.36 -27.43 0.10
N CYS A 107 23.64 -27.00 1.14
CA CYS A 107 24.27 -26.38 2.32
C CYS A 107 24.81 -27.37 3.36
N LYS A 108 24.57 -28.68 3.19
CA LYS A 108 25.06 -29.75 4.07
C LYS A 108 26.31 -30.47 3.55
N LEU A 109 26.84 -30.04 2.40
CA LEU A 109 28.16 -30.41 1.85
C LEU A 109 29.16 -29.29 2.10
#